data_AF-A0A257B3A7-F1
#
_entry.id   AF-A0A257B3A7-F1
#
_cell.length_a   1.000
_cell.length_b   1.000
_cell.length_c   1.000
_cell.angle_alpha   90.00
_cell.angle_beta   90.00
_cell.angle_gamma   90.00
#
_symmetry.space_group_name_H-M   'P 1'
#
loop_
_entity.id
_entity.type
_entity.pdbx_description
1 polymer ?
#
loop_
_entity_poly.entity_id
_entity_poly.type
_entity_poly.pdbx_seq_one_letter_code
_entity_poly.pdbx_strand_id
1 'polypeptide(L)'
;MQNLKRSLSLCAVAATGFLAACVVKDNVPPPPPMKPKEEKVKTVEPDKPATETSAKPAEPAKPAEGAQDPLVAKGRELYNGNACAGCHGDKGQGVLPNAPKFTDANWQKQEKDEEIIASLKGAKAAQGMPAFKGGNGTDDEHKALVAYIRFLGKEAGK
;
A
#
# COMPACT_ATOMS: atom_id res chain seq x y z
N MET A 1 76.79 0.16 47.64
CA MET A 1 76.87 1.45 46.89
C MET A 1 75.43 1.81 46.48
N GLN A 2 74.63 2.38 47.39
CA GLN A 2 74.26 3.82 47.49
C GLN A 2 73.53 4.34 46.23
N ASN A 3 72.20 4.56 46.33
CA ASN A 3 71.51 5.88 46.41
C ASN A 3 71.43 6.61 45.04
N LEU A 4 70.44 7.39 44.61
CA LEU A 4 69.17 7.92 45.12
C LEU A 4 68.73 9.01 44.08
N LYS A 5 67.42 9.29 43.99
CA LYS A 5 66.73 10.48 43.40
C LYS A 5 66.28 10.48 41.92
N ARG A 6 64.95 10.31 41.79
CA ARG A 6 63.95 11.27 41.23
C ARG A 6 64.39 12.20 40.08
N SER A 7 63.70 12.09 38.94
CA SER A 7 63.23 13.28 38.24
C SER A 7 61.85 13.06 37.61
N LEU A 8 61.01 14.04 37.84
CA LEU A 8 59.62 14.21 37.43
C LEU A 8 59.63 14.77 36.00
N SER A 9 58.90 14.17 35.06
CA SER A 9 58.52 14.89 33.83
C SER A 9 57.15 14.43 33.34
N LEU A 10 56.19 15.34 33.50
CA LEU A 10 54.87 15.34 32.87
C LEU A 10 55.02 15.26 31.35
N CYS A 11 54.36 14.29 30.72
CA CYS A 11 53.90 14.40 29.34
C CYS A 11 52.51 13.76 29.27
N ALA A 12 51.50 14.60 29.37
CA ALA A 12 50.16 14.25 28.98
C ALA A 12 50.14 13.96 27.47
N VAL A 13 49.80 12.73 27.09
CA VAL A 13 49.33 12.42 25.74
C VAL A 13 48.00 11.70 25.91
N ALA A 14 46.92 12.47 25.83
CA ALA A 14 45.58 11.95 25.71
C ALA A 14 45.46 11.25 24.35
N ALA A 15 45.52 9.92 24.35
CA ALA A 15 45.13 9.10 23.22
C ALA A 15 43.62 8.82 23.34
N THR A 16 42.82 9.67 22.69
CA THR A 16 41.40 9.46 22.47
C THR A 16 41.22 8.37 21.41
N GLY A 17 40.89 7.15 21.86
CA GLY A 17 40.56 6.01 21.01
C GLY A 17 39.04 5.82 20.90
N PHE A 18 38.57 5.84 19.65
CA PHE A 18 37.19 5.83 19.18
C PHE A 18 36.46 4.51 19.47
N LEU A 19 35.39 4.53 20.28
CA LEU A 19 34.35 3.48 20.27
C LEU A 19 33.14 4.05 19.54
N ALA A 20 33.06 3.72 18.25
CA ALA A 20 31.95 4.06 17.38
C ALA A 20 30.69 3.29 17.79
N ALA A 21 29.80 3.96 18.53
CA ALA A 21 28.41 3.56 18.63
C ALA A 21 27.67 4.14 17.42
N CYS A 22 27.31 3.30 16.45
CA CYS A 22 26.34 3.64 15.41
C CYS A 22 24.94 3.73 16.04
N VAL A 23 24.65 4.83 16.73
CA VAL A 23 23.27 5.26 17.01
C VAL A 23 22.81 6.00 15.76
N VAL A 24 22.11 5.31 14.87
CA VAL A 24 21.26 5.96 13.87
C VAL A 24 20.14 6.63 14.67
N LYS A 25 20.33 7.91 14.96
CA LYS A 25 19.28 8.78 15.44
C LYS A 25 18.38 9.00 14.23
N ASP A 26 17.23 8.34 14.19
CA ASP A 26 16.18 8.64 13.20
C ASP A 26 15.74 10.10 13.40
N ASN A 27 16.42 11.02 12.73
CA ASN A 27 16.08 12.43 12.66
C ASN A 27 15.59 12.72 11.24
N VAL A 28 14.45 12.12 10.90
CA VAL A 28 13.70 12.47 9.69
C VAL A 28 12.85 13.68 10.05
N PRO A 29 13.07 14.86 9.44
CA PRO A 29 12.23 16.02 9.71
C PRO A 29 10.80 15.74 9.23
N PRO A 30 9.76 16.23 9.95
CA PRO A 30 8.40 16.12 9.47
C PRO A 30 8.26 16.84 8.12
N PRO A 31 7.48 16.29 7.16
CA PRO A 31 7.24 16.98 5.90
C PRO A 31 6.58 18.34 6.16
N PRO A 32 6.89 19.38 5.37
CA PRO A 32 6.31 20.69 5.56
C PRO A 32 4.78 20.61 5.41
N PRO A 33 4.01 21.39 6.18
CA PRO A 33 2.56 21.43 6.03
C PRO A 33 2.22 21.95 4.63
N MET A 34 1.78 21.05 3.75
CA MET A 34 1.19 21.44 2.47
C MET A 34 -0.17 22.05 2.77
N LYS A 35 -0.23 23.38 2.72
CA LYS A 35 -1.49 24.14 2.78
C LYS A 35 -2.42 23.62 1.67
N PRO A 36 -3.71 23.39 1.95
CA PRO A 36 -4.69 23.05 0.93
C PRO A 36 -4.70 24.12 -0.15
N LYS A 37 -4.50 23.72 -1.41
CA LYS A 37 -4.97 24.55 -2.52
C LYS A 37 -6.47 24.35 -2.58
N GLU A 38 -7.21 25.29 -1.99
CA GLU A 38 -8.63 25.47 -2.23
C GLU A 38 -8.83 25.78 -3.72
N GLU A 39 -9.16 24.74 -4.49
CA GLU A 39 -9.79 24.90 -5.80
C GLU A 39 -11.26 24.56 -5.65
N LYS A 40 -12.06 25.61 -5.80
CA LYS A 40 -13.50 25.71 -5.62
C LYS A 40 -14.26 24.75 -6.54
N VAL A 41 -14.69 23.61 -6.01
CA VAL A 41 -15.69 22.75 -6.68
C VAL A 41 -17.07 23.08 -6.15
N LYS A 42 -17.87 23.63 -7.06
CA LYS A 42 -19.25 24.06 -6.88
C LYS A 42 -20.17 22.86 -6.66
N THR A 43 -20.94 22.94 -5.58
CA THR A 43 -22.05 22.07 -5.19
C THR A 43 -23.02 21.79 -6.34
N VAL A 44 -23.35 20.51 -6.53
CA VAL A 44 -24.66 20.09 -7.02
C VAL A 44 -25.02 18.77 -6.33
N GLU A 45 -26.10 18.82 -5.57
CA GLU A 45 -26.79 17.71 -4.92
C GLU A 45 -28.13 17.47 -5.68
N PRO A 46 -28.87 16.40 -5.40
CA PRO A 46 -29.04 15.30 -6.34
C PRO A 46 -30.48 15.18 -6.87
N ASP A 47 -30.64 14.58 -8.05
CA ASP A 47 -31.91 13.91 -8.36
C ASP A 47 -31.66 12.68 -9.26
N LYS A 48 -32.11 11.54 -8.74
CA LYS A 48 -32.24 10.24 -9.41
C LYS A 48 -33.61 10.26 -10.14
N PRO A 49 -33.86 9.66 -11.33
CA PRO A 49 -33.36 8.36 -11.81
C PRO A 49 -33.05 8.24 -13.33
N ALA A 50 -32.22 7.26 -13.70
CA ALA A 50 -32.35 6.50 -14.96
C ALA A 50 -31.49 5.23 -14.84
N THR A 51 -32.02 4.02 -14.66
CA THR A 51 -32.58 3.12 -15.69
C THR A 51 -31.74 3.05 -16.98
N GLU A 52 -30.91 2.00 -17.04
CA GLU A 52 -30.62 1.09 -18.16
C GLU A 52 -30.42 1.64 -19.58
N THR A 53 -29.24 1.38 -20.18
CA THR A 53 -29.13 0.47 -21.35
C THR A 53 -27.67 0.15 -21.72
N SER A 54 -27.49 -1.08 -22.19
CA SER A 54 -26.28 -1.82 -22.63
C SER A 54 -25.50 -1.16 -23.79
N ALA A 55 -24.30 -1.56 -24.22
CA ALA A 55 -23.70 -2.90 -24.37
C ALA A 55 -22.16 -2.77 -24.53
N LYS A 56 -21.32 -3.77 -24.23
CA LYS A 56 -21.21 -5.08 -24.90
C LYS A 56 -20.54 -6.13 -23.97
N PRO A 57 -21.05 -7.38 -23.90
CA PRO A 57 -20.52 -8.41 -23.00
C PRO A 57 -19.13 -8.92 -23.43
N ALA A 58 -18.20 -8.97 -22.48
CA ALA A 58 -17.10 -9.93 -22.57
C ALA A 58 -17.68 -11.34 -22.41
N GLU A 59 -17.28 -12.23 -23.30
CA GLU A 59 -17.69 -13.63 -23.39
C GLU A 59 -17.53 -14.36 -22.04
N PRO A 60 -18.46 -15.25 -21.64
CA PRO A 60 -18.50 -15.76 -20.27
C PRO A 60 -17.39 -16.78 -20.05
N ALA A 61 -16.30 -16.35 -19.43
CA ALA A 61 -15.48 -17.26 -18.65
C ALA A 61 -16.39 -17.88 -17.59
N LYS A 62 -16.55 -19.21 -17.64
CA LYS A 62 -17.26 -20.03 -16.64
C LYS A 62 -17.05 -19.42 -15.25
N PRO A 63 -18.12 -19.12 -14.48
CA PRO A 63 -17.96 -18.56 -13.15
C PRO A 63 -17.07 -19.49 -12.34
N ALA A 64 -15.88 -19.01 -12.03
CA ALA A 64 -15.07 -19.58 -10.98
C ALA A 64 -15.92 -19.72 -9.72
N GLU A 65 -15.76 -20.81 -8.99
CA GLU A 65 -16.66 -21.21 -7.90
C GLU A 65 -16.77 -20.13 -6.79
N GLY A 66 -15.72 -19.34 -6.59
CA GLY A 66 -15.74 -18.18 -5.69
C GLY A 66 -16.31 -16.88 -6.29
N ALA A 67 -16.56 -16.83 -7.60
CA ALA A 67 -17.20 -15.68 -8.27
C ALA A 67 -18.69 -15.54 -7.94
N GLN A 68 -19.28 -16.56 -7.32
CA GLN A 68 -20.69 -16.58 -6.91
C GLN A 68 -20.94 -15.86 -5.57
N ASP A 69 -19.88 -15.49 -4.84
CA ASP A 69 -20.00 -14.63 -3.66
C ASP A 69 -20.33 -13.20 -4.09
N PRO A 70 -21.43 -12.58 -3.60
CA PRO A 70 -21.81 -11.21 -3.94
C PRO A 70 -20.72 -10.17 -3.67
N LEU A 71 -19.91 -10.33 -2.62
CA LEU A 71 -18.79 -9.43 -2.32
C LEU A 71 -17.66 -9.58 -3.33
N VAL A 72 -17.37 -10.81 -3.76
CA VAL A 72 -16.36 -11.07 -4.80
C VAL A 72 -16.82 -10.51 -6.15
N ALA A 73 -18.11 -10.69 -6.49
CA ALA A 73 -18.69 -10.10 -7.69
C ALA A 73 -18.63 -8.57 -7.66
N LYS A 74 -19.04 -7.95 -6.55
CA LYS A 74 -18.95 -6.50 -6.38
C LYS A 74 -17.51 -5.99 -6.44
N GLY A 75 -16.59 -6.68 -5.78
CA GLY A 75 -15.18 -6.35 -5.78
C GLY A 75 -14.57 -6.40 -7.17
N ARG A 76 -14.98 -7.37 -8.00
CA ARG A 76 -14.57 -7.47 -9.41
C ARG A 76 -15.02 -6.26 -10.23
N GLU A 77 -16.28 -5.86 -10.08
CA GLU A 77 -16.81 -4.66 -10.75
C GLU A 77 -16.00 -3.42 -10.37
N LEU A 78 -15.75 -3.24 -9.08
CA LEU A 78 -14.97 -2.12 -8.57
C LEU A 78 -13.54 -2.16 -9.08
N TYR A 79 -12.89 -3.32 -9.04
CA TYR A 79 -11.52 -3.51 -9.50
C TYR A 79 -11.36 -3.14 -10.98
N ASN A 80 -12.28 -3.61 -11.83
CA ASN A 80 -12.28 -3.33 -13.25
C ASN A 80 -12.65 -1.86 -13.54
N GLY A 81 -13.65 -1.31 -12.84
CA GLY A 81 -14.14 0.05 -13.03
C GLY A 81 -13.19 1.15 -12.53
N ASN A 82 -12.21 0.80 -11.71
CA ASN A 82 -11.26 1.75 -11.11
C ASN A 82 -9.81 1.53 -11.61
N ALA A 83 -9.66 0.90 -12.78
CA ALA A 83 -8.37 0.69 -13.46
C ALA A 83 -7.30 -0.03 -12.62
N CYS A 84 -7.70 -0.80 -11.60
CA CYS A 84 -6.76 -1.56 -10.75
C CYS A 84 -5.97 -2.58 -11.58
N ALA A 85 -6.63 -3.19 -12.56
CA ALA A 85 -6.05 -4.12 -13.51
C ALA A 85 -4.90 -3.52 -14.34
N GLY A 86 -4.85 -2.20 -14.52
CA GLY A 86 -3.79 -1.53 -15.28
C GLY A 86 -2.39 -1.73 -14.67
N CYS A 87 -2.32 -1.89 -13.36
CA CYS A 87 -1.06 -2.11 -12.63
C CYS A 87 -0.96 -3.54 -12.08
N HIS A 88 -2.07 -4.07 -11.56
CA HIS A 88 -2.12 -5.37 -10.90
C HIS A 88 -2.52 -6.52 -11.84
N GLY A 89 -2.94 -6.23 -13.07
CA GLY A 89 -3.40 -7.20 -14.06
C GLY A 89 -4.84 -7.68 -13.83
N ASP A 90 -5.50 -8.14 -14.88
CA ASP A 90 -6.91 -8.59 -14.82
C ASP A 90 -7.13 -9.76 -13.86
N LYS A 91 -6.11 -10.62 -13.71
CA LYS A 91 -6.12 -11.77 -12.80
C LYS A 91 -5.26 -11.55 -11.55
N GLY A 92 -4.82 -10.31 -11.29
CA GLY A 92 -3.96 -10.00 -10.14
C GLY A 92 -2.51 -10.47 -10.29
N GLN A 93 -2.05 -10.79 -11.51
CA GLN A 93 -0.71 -11.32 -11.77
C GLN A 93 0.43 -10.30 -11.60
N GLY A 94 0.11 -9.02 -11.36
CA GLY A 94 1.05 -7.89 -11.24
C GLY A 94 1.79 -7.61 -12.55
N VAL A 95 1.27 -6.67 -13.33
CA VAL A 95 1.86 -6.31 -14.64
C VAL A 95 2.93 -5.22 -14.54
N LEU A 96 2.94 -4.44 -13.46
CA LEU A 96 4.02 -3.50 -13.15
C LEU A 96 4.98 -4.07 -12.08
N PRO A 97 6.28 -3.73 -12.15
CA PRO A 97 7.30 -4.30 -11.25
C PRO A 97 7.05 -3.98 -9.76
N ASN A 98 6.45 -2.83 -9.46
CA ASN A 98 6.17 -2.40 -8.09
C ASN A 98 4.74 -2.74 -7.62
N ALA A 99 3.91 -3.32 -8.49
CA ALA A 99 2.57 -3.73 -8.13
C ALA A 99 2.59 -5.15 -7.55
N PRO A 100 2.06 -5.36 -6.33
CA PRO A 100 1.89 -6.69 -5.78
C PRO A 100 1.19 -7.66 -6.72
N LYS A 101 1.70 -8.89 -6.75
CA LYS A 101 1.07 -10.03 -7.42
C LYS A 101 0.10 -10.67 -6.43
N PHE A 102 -1.19 -10.43 -6.59
CA PHE A 102 -2.22 -11.03 -5.73
C PHE A 102 -2.32 -12.55 -5.91
N THR A 103 -1.79 -13.09 -7.00
CA THR A 103 -1.66 -14.54 -7.20
C THR A 103 -0.53 -15.17 -6.39
N ASP A 104 0.36 -14.37 -5.76
CA ASP A 104 1.46 -14.88 -4.95
C ASP A 104 0.98 -15.33 -3.57
N ALA A 105 1.23 -16.61 -3.25
CA ALA A 105 0.78 -17.21 -2.00
C ALA A 105 1.47 -16.64 -0.75
N ASN A 106 2.71 -16.15 -0.86
CA ASN A 106 3.39 -15.51 0.26
C ASN A 106 2.81 -14.12 0.51
N TRP A 107 2.57 -13.34 -0.55
CA TRP A 107 1.90 -12.05 -0.43
C TRP A 107 0.53 -12.20 0.23
N GLN A 108 -0.27 -13.17 -0.22
CA GLN A 108 -1.59 -13.46 0.36
C GLN A 108 -1.53 -13.83 1.85
N LYS A 109 -0.48 -14.53 2.30
CA LYS A 109 -0.32 -14.91 3.71
C LYS A 109 0.18 -13.76 4.59
N GLN A 110 1.01 -12.87 4.04
CA GLN A 110 1.66 -11.80 4.80
C GLN A 110 0.80 -10.54 4.90
N GLU A 111 0.16 -10.14 3.79
CA GLU A 111 -0.68 -8.95 3.79
C GLU A 111 -1.98 -9.25 4.53
N LYS A 112 -2.35 -8.40 5.48
CA LYS A 112 -3.61 -8.49 6.24
C LYS A 112 -4.69 -7.67 5.56
N ASP A 113 -5.95 -7.99 5.83
CA ASP A 113 -7.09 -7.30 5.20
C ASP A 113 -7.09 -5.81 5.57
N GLU A 114 -6.70 -5.46 6.79
CA GLU A 114 -6.61 -4.07 7.26
C GLU A 114 -5.54 -3.28 6.49
N GLU A 115 -4.42 -3.92 6.16
CA GLU A 115 -3.32 -3.30 5.39
C GLU A 115 -3.72 -3.09 3.92
N ILE A 116 -4.48 -4.03 3.35
CA ILE A 116 -5.08 -3.88 2.03
C ILE A 116 -6.04 -2.67 2.05
N ILE A 117 -6.91 -2.58 3.06
CA ILE A 117 -7.86 -1.45 3.21
C ILE A 117 -7.10 -0.13 3.41
N ALA A 118 -6.05 -0.10 4.21
CA ALA A 118 -5.22 1.10 4.39
C ALA A 118 -4.60 1.55 3.05
N SER A 119 -4.17 0.60 2.23
CA SER A 119 -3.66 0.87 0.88
C SER A 119 -4.74 1.46 -0.03
N LEU A 120 -5.95 0.89 0.00
CA LEU A 120 -7.12 1.43 -0.71
C LEU A 120 -7.48 2.84 -0.24
N LYS A 121 -7.30 3.14 1.05
CA LYS A 121 -7.49 4.48 1.63
C LYS A 121 -6.34 5.46 1.32
N GLY A 122 -5.28 5.00 0.65
CA GLY A 122 -4.18 5.85 0.18
C GLY A 122 -2.88 5.76 0.96
N ALA A 123 -2.73 4.81 1.90
CA ALA A 123 -1.48 4.62 2.62
C ALA A 123 -0.27 4.37 1.70
N LYS A 124 -0.53 3.86 0.47
CA LYS A 124 0.48 3.57 -0.54
C LYS A 124 0.56 4.61 -1.69
N ALA A 125 -0.01 5.80 -1.50
CA ALA A 125 -0.05 6.86 -2.53
C ALA A 125 1.34 7.36 -2.93
N ALA A 126 2.26 7.52 -1.97
CA ALA A 126 3.63 7.95 -2.24
C ALA A 126 4.44 6.91 -3.04
N GLN A 127 4.00 5.65 -3.03
CA GLN A 127 4.61 4.53 -3.74
C GLN A 127 3.97 4.30 -5.12
N GLY A 128 3.04 5.17 -5.54
CA GLY A 128 2.41 5.13 -6.86
C GLY A 128 1.10 4.35 -6.93
N MET A 129 0.58 3.82 -5.81
CA MET A 129 -0.76 3.23 -5.76
C MET A 129 -1.78 4.30 -5.36
N PRO A 130 -2.65 4.77 -6.27
CA PRO A 130 -3.64 5.79 -5.94
C PRO A 130 -4.66 5.27 -4.91
N ALA A 131 -5.19 6.19 -4.10
CA ALA A 131 -6.30 5.87 -3.21
C ALA A 131 -7.56 5.55 -4.02
N PHE A 132 -8.23 4.46 -3.68
CA PHE A 132 -9.52 4.09 -4.26
C PHE A 132 -10.54 5.21 -3.97
N LYS A 133 -11.13 5.77 -5.04
CA LYS A 133 -12.03 6.93 -4.96
C LYS A 133 -11.46 8.11 -4.14
N GLY A 134 -10.15 8.34 -4.23
CA GLY A 134 -9.49 9.39 -3.46
C GLY A 134 -9.48 9.16 -1.95
N GLY A 135 -9.69 7.91 -1.50
CA GLY A 135 -9.76 7.53 -0.09
C GLY A 135 -11.18 7.50 0.49
N ASN A 136 -12.18 7.89 -0.29
CA ASN A 136 -13.58 8.03 0.16
C ASN A 136 -14.47 6.82 -0.18
N GLY A 137 -13.87 5.63 -0.39
CA GLY A 137 -14.64 4.40 -0.55
C GLY A 137 -15.46 4.08 0.71
N THR A 138 -16.64 3.48 0.55
CA THR A 138 -17.40 2.99 1.71
C THR A 138 -16.75 1.74 2.29
N ASP A 139 -17.03 1.42 3.54
CA ASP A 139 -16.49 0.19 4.17
C ASP A 139 -16.91 -1.07 3.40
N ASP A 140 -18.12 -1.11 2.85
CA ASP A 140 -18.59 -2.24 2.04
C ASP A 140 -17.86 -2.33 0.71
N GLU A 141 -17.53 -1.21 0.07
CA GLU A 141 -16.71 -1.19 -1.14
C GLU A 141 -15.29 -1.67 -0.88
N HIS A 142 -14.71 -1.25 0.25
CA HIS A 142 -13.39 -1.72 0.69
C HIS A 142 -13.41 -3.24 0.96
N LYS A 143 -14.40 -3.74 1.69
CA LYS A 143 -14.55 -5.18 1.95
C LYS A 143 -14.75 -5.98 0.66
N ALA A 144 -15.54 -5.47 -0.28
CA ALA A 144 -15.74 -6.11 -1.58
C ALA A 144 -14.42 -6.21 -2.37
N LEU A 145 -13.64 -5.13 -2.42
CA LEU A 145 -12.32 -5.14 -3.06
C LEU A 145 -11.35 -6.13 -2.40
N VAL A 146 -11.31 -6.15 -1.06
CA VAL A 146 -10.51 -7.15 -0.31
C VAL A 146 -10.95 -8.57 -0.67
N ALA A 147 -12.26 -8.85 -0.63
CA ALA A 147 -12.80 -10.16 -0.97
C ALA A 147 -12.37 -10.60 -2.38
N TYR A 148 -12.42 -9.70 -3.35
CA TYR A 148 -11.97 -9.99 -4.71
C TYR A 148 -10.45 -10.21 -4.81
N ILE A 149 -9.63 -9.38 -4.14
CA ILE A 149 -8.17 -9.57 -4.08
C ILE A 149 -7.80 -10.92 -3.46
N ARG A 150 -8.50 -11.35 -2.40
CA ARG A 150 -8.32 -12.68 -1.80
C ARG A 150 -8.75 -13.80 -2.74
N PHE A 151 -9.85 -13.59 -3.45
CA PHE A 151 -10.34 -14.53 -4.45
C PHE A 151 -9.31 -14.77 -5.56
N LEU A 152 -8.65 -13.72 -6.07
CA LEU A 152 -7.58 -13.85 -7.09
C LEU A 152 -6.44 -14.76 -6.63
N GLY A 153 -6.04 -14.67 -5.35
CA GLY A 153 -5.04 -15.57 -4.77
C GLY A 153 -5.50 -17.04 -4.69
N LYS A 154 -6.77 -17.27 -4.37
CA LYS A 154 -7.36 -18.62 -4.33
C LYS A 154 -7.47 -19.24 -5.71
N GLU A 155 -7.87 -18.46 -6.71
CA GLU A 155 -8.02 -18.91 -8.10
C GLU A 155 -6.69 -19.29 -8.74
N ALA A 156 -5.61 -18.58 -8.43
CA ALA A 156 -4.29 -18.91 -8.96
C ALA A 156 -3.68 -20.19 -8.36
N GLY A 157 -4.18 -20.63 -7.20
CA GLY A 157 -3.73 -21.86 -6.54
C GLY A 157 -4.55 -23.11 -6.91
N LYS A 158 -5.55 -22.98 -7.78
CA LYS A 158 -6.30 -24.11 -8.36
C LYS A 158 -5.57 -24.67 -9.57
#